data_AF-A0A812M8F7-F1
#
_entry.id   AF-A0A812M8F7-F1
#
_cell.length_a   1.000
_cell.length_b   1.000
_cell.length_c   1.000
_cell.angle_alpha   90.00
_cell.angle_beta   90.00
_cell.angle_gamma   90.00
#
_symmetry.space_group_name_H-M   'P 1'
#
loop_
_entity.id
_entity.type
_entity.pdbx_description
1 polymer ?
#
loop_
_entity_poly.entity_id
_entity_poly.type
_entity_poly.pdbx_seq_one_letter_code
_entity_poly.pdbx_strand_id
1 'polypeptide(L)'
;ELPGSAAGGHDGALAPTRALFFENPDFRRGLCLRVGNESRLLFSDLKILIADESAIKHSLANKGASGIVMCVALQNIYDSKSSIASHGHENDLVSSLETDISKFRKHTPASIRATVTYLEEQSANLTAAQFDKVQSALGFNYRPDGVLAHPAYGPPIIDAVMYDWMHIYMVTGVFNLLTGFFLGDLHDHGFAAKTIETLFQAVHLAGPNTWSSPKGLNFYIVLRVYVILMVMPTANEQLIKSCEAWLALCVVLDALMAIAKGRTSPAELQGLIRSHLEKAKELYGEGWWVPKCHLALHPPLQFHAHDAHGCLLSCYPRERKHKIIKKIASNIADTSRAFERSILDDVLYGQLGNLATKAFVPGHQVHLIQPVRSAPRALQTVVQSVLRTQEPVYTASQAIHGGNFAVSAKDVAVLTLEGVTHVGRVGYHVAVGESCWTHITFWTHVHGCVYRISDEGVLVKTSCLQDTCPFSVQGSDAIVVLPS
;
A
#
# COMPACT_ATOMS: atom_id res chain seq x y z
N GLU A 1 36.05 1.69 -6.76
CA GLU A 1 35.90 2.64 -7.87
C GLU A 1 34.91 2.05 -8.87
N LEU A 2 33.82 2.74 -9.17
CA LEU A 2 32.85 2.33 -10.20
C LEU A 2 33.24 3.06 -11.50
N PRO A 3 33.42 2.38 -12.65
CA PRO A 3 33.77 3.05 -13.89
C PRO A 3 32.57 3.78 -14.50
N GLY A 4 32.80 5.07 -14.78
CA GLY A 4 32.35 5.87 -15.93
C GLY A 4 30.99 5.61 -16.62
N SER A 5 30.14 6.63 -16.53
CA SER A 5 28.98 6.98 -17.38
C SER A 5 29.25 6.88 -18.91
N ALA A 6 28.31 6.75 -19.84
CA ALA A 6 26.89 7.07 -19.87
C ALA A 6 26.22 6.37 -21.07
N ALA A 7 25.07 5.73 -20.86
CA ALA A 7 23.96 5.64 -21.83
C ALA A 7 22.71 5.17 -21.05
N GLY A 8 21.65 6.00 -21.04
CA GLY A 8 20.34 5.65 -20.46
C GLY A 8 20.24 5.79 -18.93
N GLY A 9 19.51 6.80 -18.45
CA GLY A 9 19.39 7.19 -17.03
C GLY A 9 18.80 6.15 -16.06
N HIS A 10 18.52 4.92 -16.52
CA HIS A 10 18.14 3.77 -15.69
C HIS A 10 19.00 2.51 -15.97
N ASP A 11 19.75 2.47 -17.06
CA ASP A 11 20.43 1.28 -17.58
C ASP A 11 21.72 0.95 -16.80
N GLY A 12 22.43 1.97 -16.30
CA GLY A 12 23.68 1.78 -15.54
C GLY A 12 23.50 1.24 -14.11
N ALA A 13 22.28 1.24 -13.57
CA ALA A 13 22.02 0.86 -12.18
C ALA A 13 21.73 -0.64 -11.97
N LEU A 14 21.35 -1.37 -13.02
CA LEU A 14 20.93 -2.76 -12.92
C LEU A 14 22.11 -3.71 -12.65
N ALA A 15 23.24 -3.53 -13.32
CA ALA A 15 24.42 -4.37 -13.10
C ALA A 15 25.02 -4.24 -11.68
N PRO A 16 25.22 -3.02 -11.11
CA PRO A 16 25.63 -2.87 -9.71
C PRO A 16 24.62 -3.43 -8.71
N THR A 17 23.32 -3.26 -8.97
CA THR A 17 22.25 -3.82 -8.12
C THR A 17 22.26 -5.35 -8.14
N ARG A 18 22.45 -5.94 -9.33
CA ARG A 18 22.61 -7.38 -9.51
C ARG A 18 23.81 -7.89 -8.71
N ALA A 19 24.96 -7.24 -8.85
CA ALA A 19 26.18 -7.63 -8.15
C ALA A 19 25.99 -7.57 -6.62
N LEU A 20 25.42 -6.48 -6.10
CA LEU A 20 25.25 -6.24 -4.66
C LEU A 20 24.25 -7.20 -3.99
N PHE A 21 23.13 -7.49 -4.66
CA PHE A 21 22.05 -8.28 -4.05
C PHE A 21 22.08 -9.78 -4.38
N PHE A 22 22.69 -10.17 -5.50
CA PHE A 22 22.63 -11.54 -6.00
C PHE A 22 23.98 -12.24 -6.18
N GLU A 23 25.10 -11.51 -6.26
CA GLU A 23 26.40 -12.12 -6.54
C GLU A 23 27.37 -12.02 -5.35
N ASN A 24 27.44 -10.86 -4.70
CA ASN A 24 28.38 -10.64 -3.61
C ASN A 24 27.79 -9.74 -2.51
N PRO A 25 27.32 -10.33 -1.39
CA PRO A 25 27.35 -11.74 -1.04
C PRO A 25 26.17 -12.55 -1.61
N ASP A 26 26.43 -13.77 -2.09
CA ASP A 26 25.36 -14.75 -2.40
C ASP A 26 24.78 -15.30 -1.09
N PHE A 27 23.59 -14.81 -0.74
CA PHE A 27 22.88 -15.17 0.49
C PHE A 27 22.57 -16.66 0.64
N ARG A 28 22.56 -17.42 -0.46
CA ARG A 28 22.34 -18.88 -0.45
C ARG A 28 23.56 -19.64 0.04
N ARG A 29 24.74 -19.02 -0.06
CA ARG A 29 26.01 -19.57 0.44
C ARG A 29 26.23 -19.27 1.93
N GLY A 30 25.35 -18.48 2.52
CA GLY A 30 25.39 -18.11 3.93
C GLY A 30 26.24 -16.87 4.20
N LEU A 31 25.73 -16.03 5.10
CA LEU A 31 26.38 -14.84 5.62
C LEU A 31 26.82 -15.07 7.06
N CYS A 32 28.13 -15.03 7.31
CA CYS A 32 28.63 -15.11 8.67
C CYS A 32 28.41 -13.76 9.37
N LEU A 33 27.42 -13.71 10.26
CA LEU A 33 27.10 -12.57 11.11
C LEU A 33 27.68 -12.79 12.50
N ARG A 34 28.29 -11.75 13.07
CA ARG A 34 28.73 -11.78 14.47
C ARG A 34 27.66 -11.12 15.34
N VAL A 35 27.03 -11.90 16.21
CA VAL A 35 25.99 -11.45 17.14
C VAL A 35 26.55 -11.58 18.55
N GLY A 36 26.97 -10.45 19.13
CA GLY A 36 27.74 -10.44 20.37
C GLY A 36 29.09 -11.14 20.18
N ASN A 37 29.36 -12.16 21.00
CA ASN A 37 30.59 -12.95 20.93
C ASN A 37 30.47 -14.20 20.05
N GLU A 38 29.32 -14.43 19.43
CA GLU A 38 29.06 -15.64 18.65
C GLU A 38 28.98 -15.35 17.15
N SER A 39 29.50 -16.28 16.36
CA SER A 39 29.28 -16.31 14.91
C SER A 39 28.02 -17.11 14.58
N ARG A 40 27.18 -16.57 13.72
CA ARG A 40 25.96 -17.19 13.19
C ARG A 40 26.01 -17.14 11.68
N LEU A 41 25.64 -18.23 11.02
CA LEU A 41 25.53 -18.27 9.57
C LEU A 41 24.07 -18.06 9.17
N LEU A 42 23.80 -16.98 8.45
CA LEU A 42 22.47 -16.62 7.96
C LEU A 42 22.34 -17.04 6.49
N PHE A 43 21.36 -17.88 6.18
CA PHE A 43 20.99 -18.22 4.81
C PHE A 43 19.67 -17.54 4.47
N SER A 44 19.51 -17.06 3.22
CA SER A 44 18.22 -16.55 2.77
C SER A 44 17.99 -16.75 1.28
N ASP A 45 16.74 -17.02 0.93
CA ASP A 45 16.25 -17.10 -0.44
C ASP A 45 15.29 -15.94 -0.73
N LEU A 46 15.28 -15.46 -1.97
CA LEU A 46 14.31 -14.47 -2.43
C LEU A 46 12.93 -15.12 -2.59
N LYS A 47 11.99 -14.78 -1.71
CA LYS A 47 10.61 -15.28 -1.76
C LYS A 47 9.62 -14.28 -2.32
N ILE A 48 9.83 -12.99 -2.07
CA ILE A 48 8.94 -11.92 -2.52
C ILE A 48 9.79 -10.78 -3.09
N LEU A 49 9.63 -10.52 -4.39
CA LEU A 49 9.98 -9.29 -5.06
C LEU A 49 8.72 -8.44 -5.19
N ILE A 50 8.59 -7.46 -4.32
CA ILE A 50 7.52 -6.45 -4.39
C ILE A 50 8.14 -5.11 -4.73
N ALA A 51 7.51 -4.34 -5.61
CA ALA A 51 7.79 -2.92 -5.87
C ALA A 51 6.57 -2.29 -6.56
N ASP A 52 6.64 -1.01 -6.92
CA ASP A 52 5.65 -0.45 -7.85
C ASP A 52 5.76 -1.14 -9.22
N GLU A 53 4.70 -1.02 -10.03
CA GLU A 53 4.62 -1.66 -11.36
C GLU A 53 5.82 -1.29 -12.24
N SER A 54 6.19 -0.01 -12.27
CA SER A 54 7.27 0.47 -13.11
C SER A 54 8.61 -0.13 -12.66
N ALA A 55 8.86 -0.22 -11.37
CA ALA A 55 10.08 -0.81 -10.82
C ALA A 55 10.17 -2.31 -11.13
N ILE A 56 9.07 -3.08 -11.01
CA ILE A 56 9.03 -4.50 -11.41
C ILE A 56 9.34 -4.61 -12.91
N LYS A 57 8.66 -3.81 -13.73
CA LYS A 57 8.84 -3.79 -15.19
C LYS A 57 10.30 -3.58 -15.58
N HIS A 58 10.94 -2.55 -15.03
CA HIS A 58 12.35 -2.24 -15.33
C HIS A 58 13.30 -3.30 -14.77
N SER A 59 13.07 -3.78 -13.54
CA SER A 59 13.94 -4.78 -12.89
C SER A 59 13.97 -6.11 -13.66
N LEU A 60 12.83 -6.48 -14.26
CA LEU A 60 12.67 -7.72 -15.01
C LEU A 60 12.70 -7.51 -16.53
N ALA A 61 13.15 -6.34 -16.99
CA ALA A 61 13.24 -6.00 -18.41
C ALA A 61 11.93 -6.22 -19.20
N ASN A 62 10.77 -6.19 -18.54
CA ASN A 62 9.47 -6.35 -19.17
C ASN A 62 9.09 -5.06 -19.95
N LYS A 63 8.36 -5.19 -21.04
CA LYS A 63 7.92 -4.06 -21.86
C LYS A 63 6.61 -3.44 -21.37
N GLY A 64 5.85 -4.10 -20.51
CA GLY A 64 4.56 -3.58 -20.01
C GLY A 64 3.63 -3.22 -21.17
N ALA A 65 2.96 -2.06 -21.06
CA ALA A 65 2.04 -1.57 -22.10
C ALA A 65 2.68 -1.25 -23.47
N SER A 66 4.02 -1.26 -23.61
CA SER A 66 4.68 -1.13 -24.92
C SER A 66 4.96 -2.47 -25.59
N GLY A 67 4.69 -3.58 -24.91
CA GLY A 67 4.71 -4.93 -25.47
C GLY A 67 3.29 -5.38 -25.84
N ILE A 68 3.20 -6.32 -26.77
CA ILE A 68 1.95 -7.03 -27.04
C ILE A 68 1.57 -7.85 -25.82
N VAL A 69 2.46 -8.75 -25.39
CA VAL A 69 2.33 -9.42 -24.09
C VAL A 69 2.77 -8.44 -23.02
N MET A 70 1.79 -7.89 -22.31
CA MET A 70 2.01 -6.75 -21.42
C MET A 70 2.28 -7.15 -19.97
N CYS A 71 1.93 -8.38 -19.57
CA CYS A 71 2.05 -8.84 -18.20
C CYS A 71 3.37 -9.59 -18.00
N VAL A 72 4.15 -9.22 -16.98
CA VAL A 72 5.36 -9.98 -16.64
C VAL A 72 5.04 -11.41 -16.16
N ALA A 73 3.90 -11.61 -15.51
CA ALA A 73 3.52 -12.88 -14.88
C ALA A 73 2.74 -13.84 -15.79
N LEU A 74 2.21 -13.40 -16.93
CA LEU A 74 1.33 -14.20 -17.79
C LEU A 74 1.83 -14.24 -19.24
N GLN A 75 1.82 -15.43 -19.82
CA GLN A 75 2.32 -15.71 -21.17
C GLN A 75 1.37 -15.27 -22.27
N ASN A 76 0.07 -15.21 -21.96
CA ASN A 76 -0.97 -15.14 -22.98
C ASN A 76 -1.84 -13.88 -22.91
N ILE A 77 -1.52 -12.93 -22.04
CA ILE A 77 -2.30 -11.70 -21.91
C ILE A 77 -1.74 -10.63 -22.84
N TYR A 78 -2.54 -10.26 -23.83
CA TYR A 78 -2.20 -9.22 -24.79
C TYR A 78 -2.91 -7.91 -24.49
N ASP A 79 -2.29 -6.78 -24.84
CA ASP A 79 -2.94 -5.47 -24.77
C ASP A 79 -4.15 -5.42 -25.71
N SER A 80 -5.34 -5.18 -25.17
CA SER A 80 -6.59 -5.10 -25.93
C SER A 80 -6.59 -4.04 -27.04
N LYS A 81 -5.66 -3.07 -26.99
CA LYS A 81 -5.45 -2.06 -28.04
C LYS A 81 -4.61 -2.56 -29.22
N SER A 82 -3.99 -3.73 -29.10
CA SER A 82 -3.19 -4.32 -30.17
C SER A 82 -4.07 -4.89 -31.29
N SER A 83 -3.58 -4.84 -32.53
CA SER A 83 -4.27 -5.40 -33.70
C SER A 83 -4.17 -6.94 -33.79
N ILE A 84 -3.76 -7.62 -32.72
CA ILE A 84 -3.60 -9.08 -32.71
C ILE A 84 -4.95 -9.79 -32.59
N ALA A 85 -5.94 -9.16 -31.96
CA ALA A 85 -7.31 -9.69 -31.90
C ALA A 85 -7.90 -9.99 -33.28
N SER A 86 -7.49 -9.26 -34.33
CA SER A 86 -7.95 -9.46 -35.71
C SER A 86 -7.14 -10.48 -36.52
N HIS A 87 -6.04 -11.01 -35.97
CA HIS A 87 -5.13 -11.94 -36.65
C HIS A 87 -4.91 -13.25 -35.88
N GLY A 88 -5.50 -13.40 -34.68
CA GLY A 88 -5.37 -14.58 -33.85
C GLY A 88 -6.25 -15.73 -34.36
N HIS A 89 -5.62 -16.71 -34.99
CA HIS A 89 -6.14 -18.08 -35.00
C HIS A 89 -5.68 -18.78 -33.70
N GLU A 90 -6.60 -19.53 -33.09
CA GLU A 90 -6.43 -20.42 -31.93
C GLU A 90 -6.55 -19.79 -30.52
N ASN A 91 -7.26 -20.53 -29.65
CA ASN A 91 -7.79 -20.19 -28.32
C ASN A 91 -6.76 -19.84 -27.23
N ASP A 92 -5.56 -19.42 -27.62
CA ASP A 92 -4.39 -19.38 -26.74
C ASP A 92 -4.07 -18.00 -26.18
N LEU A 93 -4.45 -16.92 -26.87
CA LEU A 93 -4.26 -15.52 -26.47
C LEU A 93 -5.53 -14.92 -25.85
N VAL A 94 -5.36 -14.17 -24.77
CA VAL A 94 -6.45 -13.64 -23.94
C VAL A 94 -6.29 -12.12 -23.82
N SER A 95 -7.39 -11.39 -24.06
CA SER A 95 -7.39 -9.92 -23.97
C SER A 95 -7.10 -9.46 -22.54
N SER A 96 -6.39 -8.34 -22.39
CA SER A 96 -6.19 -7.68 -21.11
C SER A 96 -7.49 -7.23 -20.42
N LEU A 97 -8.62 -7.23 -21.13
CA LEU A 97 -9.97 -6.94 -20.61
C LEU A 97 -10.65 -8.15 -19.94
N GLU A 98 -10.02 -9.33 -19.99
CA GLU A 98 -10.55 -10.56 -19.39
C GLU A 98 -10.39 -10.53 -17.87
N THR A 99 -11.47 -10.87 -17.16
CA THR A 99 -11.50 -11.00 -15.69
C THR A 99 -11.54 -12.45 -15.22
N ASP A 100 -11.73 -13.39 -16.14
CA ASP A 100 -11.67 -14.80 -15.84
C ASP A 100 -10.23 -15.32 -15.79
N ILE A 101 -9.67 -15.29 -14.57
CA ILE A 101 -8.34 -15.80 -14.28
C ILE A 101 -8.12 -17.28 -14.66
N SER A 102 -9.18 -18.07 -14.87
CA SER A 102 -9.05 -19.47 -15.30
C SER A 102 -8.41 -19.58 -16.70
N LYS A 103 -8.53 -18.53 -17.51
CA LYS A 103 -7.94 -18.42 -18.85
C LYS A 103 -6.48 -17.96 -18.82
N PHE A 104 -5.94 -17.61 -17.65
CA PHE A 104 -4.61 -17.04 -17.53
C PHE A 104 -3.55 -18.13 -17.48
N ARG A 105 -2.53 -18.00 -18.34
CA ARG A 105 -1.39 -18.91 -18.38
C ARG A 105 -0.18 -18.25 -17.73
N LYS A 106 0.14 -18.66 -16.51
CA LYS A 106 1.29 -18.11 -15.76
C LYS A 106 2.61 -18.45 -16.43
N HIS A 107 3.56 -17.51 -16.41
CA HIS A 107 4.95 -17.84 -16.65
C HIS A 107 5.46 -18.80 -15.57
N THR A 108 6.42 -19.65 -15.94
CA THR A 108 7.16 -20.53 -15.04
C THR A 108 8.64 -20.22 -15.19
N PRO A 109 9.51 -20.65 -14.26
CA PRO A 109 10.95 -20.54 -14.45
C PRO A 109 11.44 -21.17 -15.76
N ALA A 110 10.81 -22.27 -16.19
CA ALA A 110 11.13 -22.90 -17.47
C ALA A 110 10.72 -22.01 -18.67
N SER A 111 9.53 -21.41 -18.65
CA SER A 111 9.10 -20.55 -19.76
C SER A 111 9.89 -19.25 -19.83
N ILE A 112 10.23 -18.63 -18.71
CA ILE A 112 11.11 -17.44 -18.68
C ILE A 112 12.50 -17.79 -19.22
N ARG A 113 13.07 -18.92 -18.82
CA ARG A 113 14.37 -19.37 -19.36
C ARG A 113 14.30 -19.54 -20.88
N ALA A 114 13.26 -20.20 -21.39
CA ALA A 114 13.06 -20.38 -22.83
C ALA A 114 12.93 -19.03 -23.55
N THR A 115 12.19 -18.07 -22.98
CA THR A 115 12.07 -16.71 -23.54
C THR A 115 13.43 -16.00 -23.59
N VAL A 116 14.21 -16.04 -22.51
CA VAL A 116 15.53 -15.38 -22.46
C VAL A 116 16.51 -16.02 -23.44
N THR A 117 16.58 -17.36 -23.49
CA THR A 117 17.44 -18.09 -24.44
C THR A 117 17.04 -17.79 -25.89
N TYR A 118 15.74 -17.79 -26.19
CA TYR A 118 15.27 -17.44 -27.53
C TYR A 118 15.66 -16.01 -27.91
N LEU A 119 15.50 -15.05 -26.99
CA LEU A 119 15.91 -13.67 -27.22
C LEU A 119 17.43 -13.53 -27.44
N GLU A 120 18.25 -14.28 -26.69
CA GLU A 120 19.70 -14.34 -26.89
C GLU A 120 20.04 -14.84 -28.30
N GLU A 121 19.45 -15.97 -28.71
CA GLU A 121 19.65 -16.55 -30.05
C GLU A 121 19.21 -15.59 -31.16
N GLN A 122 18.05 -14.94 -31.01
CA GLN A 122 17.55 -14.00 -32.02
C GLN A 122 18.38 -12.71 -32.08
N SER A 123 18.96 -12.27 -30.96
CA SER A 123 19.77 -11.05 -30.90
C SER A 123 21.02 -11.10 -31.81
N ALA A 124 21.55 -12.30 -32.02
CA ALA A 124 22.70 -12.53 -32.91
C ALA A 124 22.31 -12.61 -34.40
N ASN A 125 21.04 -12.92 -34.70
CA ASN A 125 20.59 -13.32 -36.04
C ASN A 125 19.67 -12.31 -36.73
N LEU A 126 19.08 -11.37 -35.99
CA LEU A 126 18.12 -10.40 -36.50
C LEU A 126 18.71 -8.98 -36.56
N THR A 127 18.20 -8.17 -37.50
CA THR A 127 18.45 -6.73 -37.47
C THR A 127 17.80 -6.09 -36.24
N ALA A 128 18.30 -4.94 -35.79
CA ALA A 128 17.76 -4.25 -34.61
C ALA A 128 16.23 -4.00 -34.69
N ALA A 129 15.71 -3.64 -35.87
CA ALA A 129 14.28 -3.40 -36.07
C ALA A 129 13.44 -4.69 -36.01
N GLN A 130 13.96 -5.80 -36.55
CA GLN A 130 13.28 -7.10 -36.46
C GLN A 130 13.33 -7.65 -35.04
N PHE A 131 14.46 -7.49 -34.37
CA PHE A 131 14.65 -7.92 -32.99
C PHE A 131 13.72 -7.17 -32.03
N ASP A 132 13.57 -5.85 -32.20
CA ASP A 132 12.64 -5.09 -31.36
C ASP A 132 11.19 -5.56 -31.50
N LYS A 133 10.77 -5.98 -32.70
CA LYS A 133 9.44 -6.59 -32.91
C LYS A 133 9.30 -7.91 -32.15
N VAL A 134 10.32 -8.77 -32.15
CA VAL A 134 10.33 -10.02 -31.38
C VAL A 134 10.25 -9.74 -29.88
N GLN A 135 11.05 -8.79 -29.38
CA GLN A 135 10.98 -8.34 -27.98
C GLN A 135 9.59 -7.82 -27.61
N SER A 136 8.96 -7.05 -28.51
CA SER A 136 7.60 -6.53 -28.32
C SER A 136 6.53 -7.63 -28.34
N ALA A 137 6.67 -8.63 -29.20
CA ALA A 137 5.78 -9.78 -29.24
C ALA A 137 5.85 -10.61 -27.95
N LEU A 138 7.06 -10.86 -27.45
CA LEU A 138 7.30 -11.66 -26.24
C LEU A 138 7.11 -10.86 -24.94
N GLY A 139 7.07 -9.53 -25.00
CA GLY A 139 6.89 -8.67 -23.83
C GLY A 139 8.15 -8.43 -23.00
N PHE A 140 9.33 -8.84 -23.48
CA PHE A 140 10.60 -8.71 -22.75
C PHE A 140 11.69 -8.10 -23.62
N ASN A 141 12.49 -7.21 -23.03
CA ASN A 141 13.74 -6.75 -23.60
C ASN A 141 14.86 -7.73 -23.24
N TYR A 142 15.71 -8.04 -24.21
CA TYR A 142 16.91 -8.80 -23.96
C TYR A 142 17.94 -7.96 -23.22
N ARG A 143 18.34 -8.41 -22.03
CA ARG A 143 19.32 -7.74 -21.17
C ARG A 143 20.28 -8.79 -20.60
N PRO A 144 21.45 -9.04 -21.24
CA PRO A 144 22.39 -10.06 -20.80
C PRO A 144 23.02 -9.77 -19.42
N ASP A 145 23.04 -8.49 -19.03
CA ASP A 145 23.47 -8.01 -17.72
C ASP A 145 22.34 -7.95 -16.68
N GLY A 146 21.09 -8.10 -17.12
CA GLY A 146 19.90 -7.99 -16.28
C GLY A 146 19.67 -9.17 -15.33
N VAL A 147 18.68 -9.02 -14.43
CA VAL A 147 18.35 -10.03 -13.42
C VAL A 147 17.85 -11.33 -14.06
N LEU A 148 17.06 -11.26 -15.13
CA LEU A 148 16.53 -12.43 -15.81
C LEU A 148 17.61 -13.32 -16.45
N ALA A 149 18.76 -12.74 -16.82
CA ALA A 149 19.90 -13.48 -17.34
C ALA A 149 20.71 -14.17 -16.23
N HIS A 150 20.49 -13.83 -14.95
CA HIS A 150 21.22 -14.45 -13.85
C HIS A 150 20.80 -15.94 -13.70
N PRO A 151 21.73 -16.91 -13.80
CA PRO A 151 21.37 -18.32 -13.91
C PRO A 151 20.63 -18.87 -12.69
N ALA A 152 20.94 -18.31 -11.52
CA ALA A 152 20.45 -18.78 -10.22
C ALA A 152 19.22 -18.03 -9.69
N TYR A 153 18.97 -16.81 -10.17
CA TYR A 153 17.90 -15.94 -9.64
C TYR A 153 16.92 -15.53 -10.73
N GLY A 154 17.37 -15.34 -11.98
CA GLY A 154 16.55 -14.86 -13.08
C GLY A 154 15.30 -15.71 -13.33
N PRO A 155 15.42 -16.99 -13.71
CA PRO A 155 14.23 -17.81 -13.94
C PRO A 155 13.34 -17.99 -12.70
N PRO A 156 13.86 -18.25 -11.47
CA PRO A 156 13.03 -18.36 -10.27
C PRO A 156 12.36 -17.06 -9.82
N ILE A 157 12.87 -15.88 -10.19
CA ILE A 157 12.34 -14.60 -9.68
C ILE A 157 10.89 -14.36 -10.08
N ILE A 158 10.42 -15.00 -11.15
CA ILE A 158 9.07 -14.83 -11.64
C ILE A 158 8.02 -15.31 -10.62
N ASP A 159 8.34 -16.38 -9.89
CA ASP A 159 7.48 -16.92 -8.82
C ASP A 159 7.54 -16.05 -7.55
N ALA A 160 8.55 -15.18 -7.44
CA ALA A 160 8.69 -14.25 -6.32
C ALA A 160 7.94 -12.93 -6.57
N VAL A 161 7.48 -12.62 -7.79
CA VAL A 161 6.83 -11.34 -8.09
C VAL A 161 5.51 -11.24 -7.30
N MET A 162 5.41 -10.23 -6.44
CA MET A 162 4.18 -9.82 -5.78
C MET A 162 3.83 -8.41 -6.23
N TYR A 163 2.63 -8.25 -6.80
CA TYR A 163 2.17 -6.93 -7.19
C TYR A 163 1.68 -6.17 -5.96
N ASP A 164 2.13 -4.93 -5.82
CA ASP A 164 1.67 -4.07 -4.76
C ASP A 164 0.25 -3.57 -5.03
N TRP A 165 -0.73 -4.15 -4.30
CA TRP A 165 -2.12 -3.74 -4.38
C TRP A 165 -2.31 -2.24 -4.10
N MET A 166 -1.45 -1.64 -3.25
CA MET A 166 -1.53 -0.21 -2.93
C MET A 166 -1.23 0.65 -4.17
N HIS A 167 -0.25 0.29 -5.01
CA HIS A 167 0.02 1.04 -6.23
C HIS A 167 -1.00 0.74 -7.35
N ILE A 168 -1.53 -0.48 -7.37
CA ILE A 168 -2.60 -0.86 -8.30
C ILE A 168 -3.85 -0.01 -8.06
N TYR A 169 -4.26 0.14 -6.79
CA TYR A 169 -5.49 0.85 -6.46
C TYR A 169 -5.26 2.33 -6.13
N MET A 170 -4.35 2.66 -5.21
CA MET A 170 -4.33 3.95 -4.51
C MET A 170 -3.35 5.00 -5.06
N VAL A 171 -2.39 4.61 -5.90
CA VAL A 171 -1.38 5.53 -6.47
C VAL A 171 -1.59 5.69 -7.96
N THR A 172 -2.37 6.70 -8.35
CA THR A 172 -2.80 6.88 -9.76
C THR A 172 -3.36 5.57 -10.31
N GLY A 173 -4.19 4.93 -9.49
CA GLY A 173 -4.62 3.55 -9.68
C GLY A 173 -6.08 3.43 -10.07
N VAL A 174 -6.59 2.20 -9.98
CA VAL A 174 -8.00 1.88 -10.25
C VAL A 174 -8.94 2.73 -9.38
N PHE A 175 -8.56 3.03 -8.14
CA PHE A 175 -9.37 3.87 -7.26
C PHE A 175 -9.53 5.31 -7.78
N ASN A 176 -8.41 5.93 -8.17
CA ASN A 176 -8.40 7.30 -8.64
C ASN A 176 -9.23 7.45 -9.92
N LEU A 177 -9.09 6.50 -10.83
CA LEU A 177 -9.83 6.51 -12.08
C LEU A 177 -11.33 6.38 -11.80
N LEU A 178 -11.76 5.38 -11.00
CA LEU A 178 -13.21 5.07 -10.87
C LEU A 178 -13.91 6.19 -10.16
N THR A 179 -13.25 6.70 -9.14
CA THR A 179 -13.72 7.87 -8.42
C THR A 179 -13.84 9.07 -9.36
N GLY A 180 -12.93 9.25 -10.32
CA GLY A 180 -13.05 10.32 -11.32
C GLY A 180 -14.33 10.22 -12.16
N PHE A 181 -14.62 9.05 -12.73
CA PHE A 181 -15.87 8.81 -13.48
C PHE A 181 -17.09 8.98 -12.57
N PHE A 182 -17.08 8.36 -11.40
CA PHE A 182 -18.19 8.40 -10.45
C PHE A 182 -18.49 9.82 -9.93
N LEU A 183 -17.46 10.64 -9.67
CA LEU A 183 -17.65 12.05 -9.31
C LEU A 183 -18.26 12.86 -10.46
N GLY A 184 -17.97 12.51 -11.72
CA GLY A 184 -18.65 13.04 -12.90
C GLY A 184 -20.13 12.71 -12.91
N ASP A 185 -20.48 11.43 -12.67
CA ASP A 185 -21.88 11.01 -12.59
C ASP A 185 -22.64 11.72 -11.46
N LEU A 186 -22.01 11.88 -10.30
CA LEU A 186 -22.58 12.64 -9.18
C LEU A 186 -22.87 14.09 -9.58
N HIS A 187 -21.90 14.75 -10.23
CA HIS A 187 -22.05 16.12 -10.70
C HIS A 187 -23.24 16.26 -11.66
N ASP A 188 -23.33 15.38 -12.65
CA ASP A 188 -24.38 15.41 -13.67
C ASP A 188 -25.78 15.16 -13.10
N HIS A 189 -25.85 14.52 -11.93
CA HIS A 189 -27.08 14.30 -11.18
C HIS A 189 -27.32 15.34 -10.06
N GLY A 190 -26.59 16.46 -10.07
CA GLY A 190 -26.81 17.59 -9.17
C GLY A 190 -26.05 17.55 -7.84
N PHE A 191 -25.18 16.55 -7.61
CA PHE A 191 -24.30 16.49 -6.45
C PHE A 191 -23.01 17.27 -6.72
N ALA A 192 -23.06 18.58 -6.48
CA ALA A 192 -21.95 19.49 -6.79
C ALA A 192 -20.65 19.14 -6.03
N ALA A 193 -19.50 19.31 -6.70
CA ALA A 193 -18.17 19.09 -6.14
C ALA A 193 -17.92 19.88 -4.83
N LYS A 194 -18.47 21.09 -4.72
CA LYS A 194 -18.39 21.93 -3.52
C LYS A 194 -18.99 21.27 -2.27
N THR A 195 -20.06 20.49 -2.44
CA THR A 195 -20.70 19.75 -1.33
C THR A 195 -19.75 18.67 -0.80
N ILE A 196 -19.11 17.97 -1.72
CA ILE A 196 -18.13 16.92 -1.43
C ILE A 196 -16.88 17.53 -0.77
N GLU A 197 -16.38 18.65 -1.27
CA GLU A 197 -15.27 19.39 -0.63
C GLU A 197 -15.62 19.86 0.78
N THR A 198 -16.83 20.39 0.99
CA THR A 198 -17.32 20.84 2.30
C THR A 198 -17.38 19.69 3.29
N LEU A 199 -17.85 18.52 2.85
CA LEU A 199 -17.86 17.31 3.66
C LEU A 199 -16.44 16.94 4.12
N PHE A 200 -15.46 16.96 3.22
CA PHE A 200 -14.07 16.63 3.55
C PHE A 200 -13.43 17.63 4.50
N GLN A 201 -13.70 18.93 4.32
CA GLN A 201 -13.27 19.96 5.25
C GLN A 201 -13.86 19.73 6.66
N ALA A 202 -15.14 19.34 6.74
CA ALA A 202 -15.81 19.09 8.01
C ALA A 202 -15.19 17.91 8.79
N VAL A 203 -14.69 16.88 8.10
CA VAL A 203 -13.98 15.75 8.73
C VAL A 203 -12.46 15.95 8.82
N HIS A 204 -11.96 17.18 8.63
CA HIS A 204 -10.54 17.53 8.71
C HIS A 204 -9.64 16.74 7.73
N LEU A 205 -10.19 16.31 6.59
CA LEU A 205 -9.43 15.66 5.54
C LEU A 205 -8.97 16.69 4.49
N ALA A 206 -7.75 16.52 3.99
CA ALA A 206 -7.21 17.38 2.93
C ALA A 206 -8.01 17.19 1.62
N GLY A 207 -8.26 18.30 0.92
CA GLY A 207 -9.09 18.33 -0.30
C GLY A 207 -8.51 17.60 -1.52
N PRO A 208 -9.24 17.62 -2.65
CA PRO A 208 -9.09 16.68 -3.76
C PRO A 208 -7.70 16.56 -4.39
N ASN A 209 -7.00 17.68 -4.49
CA ASN A 209 -5.79 17.80 -5.30
C ASN A 209 -4.51 17.26 -4.63
N THR A 210 -4.62 16.54 -3.50
CA THR A 210 -3.46 16.10 -2.69
C THR A 210 -3.47 14.61 -2.31
N TRP A 211 -4.26 13.79 -3.00
CA TRP A 211 -4.49 12.37 -2.67
C TRP A 211 -3.28 11.48 -2.95
N SER A 212 -2.30 11.53 -2.04
CA SER A 212 -1.29 10.48 -1.90
C SER A 212 -1.89 9.25 -1.20
N SER A 213 -1.30 8.08 -1.45
CA SER A 213 -1.78 6.76 -1.00
C SER A 213 -2.35 6.65 0.43
N PRO A 214 -1.75 7.24 1.50
CA PRO A 214 -2.34 7.19 2.85
C PRO A 214 -3.62 8.02 3.00
N LYS A 215 -3.74 9.13 2.25
CA LYS A 215 -4.90 10.04 2.31
C LYS A 215 -6.10 9.49 1.53
N GLY A 216 -5.85 8.68 0.49
CA GLY A 216 -6.89 8.05 -0.30
C GLY A 216 -7.74 7.05 0.50
N LEU A 217 -7.16 6.38 1.51
CA LEU A 217 -7.91 5.44 2.35
C LEU A 217 -8.99 6.17 3.16
N ASN A 218 -8.64 7.25 3.86
CA ASN A 218 -9.63 8.02 4.61
C ASN A 218 -10.70 8.66 3.69
N PHE A 219 -10.30 9.05 2.49
CA PHE A 219 -11.19 9.65 1.51
C PHE A 219 -12.33 8.69 1.10
N TYR A 220 -12.03 7.44 0.73
CA TYR A 220 -13.09 6.54 0.26
C TYR A 220 -14.06 6.18 1.38
N ILE A 221 -13.59 6.05 2.63
CA ILE A 221 -14.48 5.68 3.73
C ILE A 221 -15.49 6.82 3.99
N VAL A 222 -15.03 8.07 3.95
CA VAL A 222 -15.92 9.24 4.10
C VAL A 222 -16.86 9.38 2.91
N LEU A 223 -16.35 9.24 1.68
CA LEU A 223 -17.17 9.31 0.48
C LEU A 223 -18.24 8.20 0.48
N ARG A 224 -17.91 7.01 0.96
CA ARG A 224 -18.86 5.89 1.10
C ARG A 224 -20.02 6.24 2.02
N VAL A 225 -19.75 6.82 3.18
CA VAL A 225 -20.80 7.25 4.12
C VAL A 225 -21.72 8.28 3.44
N TYR A 226 -21.15 9.25 2.72
CA TYR A 226 -21.92 10.23 1.96
C TYR A 226 -22.78 9.59 0.87
N VAL A 227 -22.23 8.66 0.09
CA VAL A 227 -22.97 7.96 -0.97
C VAL A 227 -24.15 7.20 -0.38
N ILE A 228 -23.93 6.42 0.69
CA ILE A 228 -24.97 5.60 1.31
C ILE A 228 -26.07 6.45 1.95
N LEU A 229 -25.69 7.52 2.67
CA LEU A 229 -26.65 8.28 3.48
C LEU A 229 -27.31 9.45 2.74
N MET A 230 -26.63 10.04 1.76
CA MET A 230 -27.08 11.28 1.12
C MET A 230 -27.44 11.07 -0.36
N VAL A 231 -26.64 10.29 -1.09
CA VAL A 231 -26.81 10.11 -2.54
C VAL A 231 -27.88 9.05 -2.81
N MET A 232 -27.66 7.81 -2.35
CA MET A 232 -28.53 6.67 -2.66
C MET A 232 -30.02 6.89 -2.36
N PRO A 233 -30.44 7.54 -1.24
CA PRO A 233 -31.86 7.76 -0.95
C PRO A 233 -32.59 8.64 -1.96
N THR A 234 -31.85 9.43 -2.76
CA THR A 234 -32.41 10.38 -3.73
C THR A 234 -31.96 10.07 -5.17
N ALA A 235 -31.17 9.02 -5.37
CA ALA A 235 -30.60 8.65 -6.64
C ALA A 235 -31.65 8.05 -7.59
N ASN A 236 -31.57 8.39 -8.88
CA ASN A 236 -32.31 7.71 -9.93
C ASN A 236 -31.65 6.35 -10.27
N GLU A 237 -32.29 5.55 -11.14
CA GLU A 237 -31.78 4.21 -11.49
C GLU A 237 -30.35 4.23 -12.06
N GLN A 238 -30.02 5.24 -12.89
CA GLN A 238 -28.69 5.35 -13.51
C GLN A 238 -27.61 5.68 -12.47
N LEU A 239 -27.89 6.60 -11.57
CA LEU A 239 -26.96 6.96 -10.50
C LEU A 239 -26.81 5.82 -9.49
N ILE A 240 -27.86 5.03 -9.25
CA ILE A 240 -27.77 3.81 -8.41
C ILE A 240 -26.74 2.83 -9.00
N LYS A 241 -26.78 2.56 -10.31
CA LYS A 241 -25.77 1.69 -10.98
C LYS A 241 -24.34 2.22 -10.79
N SER A 242 -24.18 3.53 -10.88
CA SER A 242 -22.89 4.21 -10.65
C SER A 242 -22.42 4.08 -9.19
N CYS A 243 -23.34 4.25 -8.24
CA CYS A 243 -23.08 4.02 -6.82
C CYS A 243 -22.69 2.57 -6.55
N GLU A 244 -23.39 1.59 -7.11
CA GLU A 244 -23.07 0.17 -6.92
C GLU A 244 -21.69 -0.20 -7.46
N ALA A 245 -21.32 0.28 -8.64
CA ALA A 245 -20.00 0.03 -9.23
C ALA A 245 -18.88 0.60 -8.35
N TRP A 246 -19.05 1.82 -7.83
CA TRP A 246 -18.09 2.45 -6.94
C TRP A 246 -18.07 1.84 -5.52
N LEU A 247 -19.23 1.43 -5.00
CA LEU A 247 -19.32 0.72 -3.72
C LEU A 247 -18.68 -0.68 -3.79
N ALA A 248 -18.75 -1.37 -4.94
CA ALA A 248 -18.05 -2.64 -5.13
C ALA A 248 -16.51 -2.47 -5.02
N LEU A 249 -15.95 -1.39 -5.58
CA LEU A 249 -14.54 -1.04 -5.39
C LEU A 249 -14.22 -0.79 -3.92
N CYS A 250 -15.10 -0.10 -3.21
CA CYS A 250 -14.98 0.12 -1.78
C CYS A 250 -14.85 -1.19 -1.00
N VAL A 251 -15.68 -2.19 -1.29
CA VAL A 251 -15.62 -3.52 -0.63
C VAL A 251 -14.29 -4.23 -0.92
N VAL A 252 -13.74 -4.09 -2.14
CA VAL A 252 -12.41 -4.60 -2.46
C VAL A 252 -11.32 -3.98 -1.58
N LEU A 253 -11.38 -2.65 -1.36
CA LEU A 253 -10.40 -1.97 -0.51
C LEU A 253 -10.50 -2.43 0.95
N ASP A 254 -11.71 -2.66 1.47
CA ASP A 254 -11.89 -3.22 2.81
C ASP A 254 -11.25 -4.61 2.91
N ALA A 255 -11.53 -5.48 1.95
CA ALA A 255 -10.98 -6.82 1.88
C ALA A 255 -9.44 -6.80 1.85
N LEU A 256 -8.83 -5.93 1.03
CA LEU A 256 -7.37 -5.77 0.97
C LEU A 256 -6.75 -5.33 2.30
N MET A 257 -7.39 -4.41 3.02
CA MET A 257 -6.94 -3.99 4.36
C MET A 257 -7.14 -5.07 5.42
N ALA A 258 -8.19 -5.88 5.26
CA ALA A 258 -8.56 -6.96 6.16
C ALA A 258 -7.65 -8.19 6.05
N ILE A 259 -6.89 -8.35 4.96
CA ILE A 259 -5.89 -9.42 4.78
C ILE A 259 -4.86 -9.42 5.91
N ALA A 260 -4.31 -8.27 6.28
CA ALA A 260 -3.32 -8.18 7.37
C ALA A 260 -3.91 -8.57 8.75
N LYS A 261 -5.25 -8.53 8.88
CA LYS A 261 -5.99 -8.94 10.07
C LYS A 261 -6.45 -10.42 10.01
N GLY A 262 -6.14 -11.14 8.92
CA GLY A 262 -6.55 -12.53 8.71
C GLY A 262 -8.05 -12.72 8.47
N ARG A 263 -8.76 -11.69 7.98
CA ARG A 263 -10.23 -11.67 7.86
C ARG A 263 -10.77 -11.85 6.44
N THR A 264 -9.90 -12.13 5.47
CA THR A 264 -10.28 -12.24 4.06
C THR A 264 -9.56 -13.43 3.45
N SER A 265 -10.29 -14.22 2.64
CA SER A 265 -9.71 -15.36 1.92
C SER A 265 -9.31 -14.99 0.47
N PRO A 266 -8.38 -15.73 -0.17
CA PRO A 266 -8.04 -15.50 -1.58
C PRO A 266 -9.25 -15.61 -2.52
N ALA A 267 -10.15 -16.58 -2.29
CA ALA A 267 -11.33 -16.80 -3.13
C ALA A 267 -12.35 -15.66 -3.00
N GLU A 268 -12.57 -15.18 -1.78
CA GLU A 268 -13.42 -14.01 -1.53
C GLU A 268 -12.85 -12.77 -2.22
N LEU A 269 -11.56 -12.49 -2.06
CA LEU A 269 -10.90 -11.35 -2.70
C LEU A 269 -11.03 -11.42 -4.22
N GLN A 270 -10.84 -12.60 -4.82
CA GLN A 270 -11.01 -12.80 -6.26
C GLN A 270 -12.44 -12.48 -6.73
N GLY A 271 -13.45 -12.96 -6.01
CA GLY A 271 -14.86 -12.71 -6.33
C GLY A 271 -15.21 -11.22 -6.27
N LEU A 272 -14.74 -10.53 -5.22
CA LEU A 272 -14.94 -9.09 -5.04
C LEU A 272 -14.28 -8.28 -6.16
N ILE A 273 -13.02 -8.58 -6.49
CA ILE A 273 -12.28 -7.88 -7.56
C ILE A 273 -12.95 -8.09 -8.91
N ARG A 274 -13.32 -9.33 -9.25
CA ARG A 274 -14.03 -9.64 -10.51
C ARG A 274 -15.34 -8.87 -10.58
N SER A 275 -16.15 -8.90 -9.52
CA SER A 275 -17.44 -8.22 -9.49
C SER A 275 -17.31 -6.71 -9.69
N HIS A 276 -16.37 -6.07 -9.01
CA HIS A 276 -16.09 -4.65 -9.17
C HIS A 276 -15.66 -4.31 -10.61
N LEU A 277 -14.71 -5.05 -11.18
CA LEU A 277 -14.18 -4.77 -12.51
C LEU A 277 -15.24 -4.94 -13.60
N GLU A 278 -16.07 -5.99 -13.52
CA GLU A 278 -17.15 -6.22 -14.47
C GLU A 278 -18.25 -5.16 -14.35
N LYS A 279 -18.69 -4.79 -13.14
CA LYS A 279 -19.66 -3.71 -12.94
C LYS A 279 -19.17 -2.38 -13.54
N ALA A 280 -17.91 -2.03 -13.32
CA ALA A 280 -17.35 -0.79 -13.86
C ALA A 280 -17.21 -0.84 -15.39
N LYS A 281 -16.82 -2.00 -15.95
CA LYS A 281 -16.71 -2.21 -17.39
C LYS A 281 -18.06 -2.21 -18.10
N GLU A 282 -19.10 -2.78 -17.49
CA GLU A 282 -20.48 -2.72 -17.99
C GLU A 282 -20.98 -1.27 -18.05
N LEU A 283 -20.68 -0.48 -17.02
CA LEU A 283 -21.15 0.89 -16.90
C LEU A 283 -20.42 1.88 -17.82
N TYR A 284 -19.09 1.82 -17.87
CA TYR A 284 -18.24 2.82 -18.55
C TYR A 284 -17.57 2.29 -19.83
N GLY A 285 -17.80 1.02 -20.19
CA GLY A 285 -17.21 0.37 -21.35
C GLY A 285 -15.70 0.18 -21.23
N GLU A 286 -15.03 0.00 -22.38
CA GLU A 286 -13.58 -0.24 -22.43
C GLU A 286 -12.73 1.00 -22.14
N GLY A 287 -13.30 2.21 -22.27
CA GLY A 287 -12.61 3.48 -22.00
C GLY A 287 -12.19 3.66 -20.53
N TRP A 288 -12.84 2.91 -19.63
CA TRP A 288 -12.50 2.78 -18.22
C TRP A 288 -11.24 1.93 -17.97
N TRP A 289 -10.94 0.98 -18.85
CA TRP A 289 -9.96 -0.05 -18.55
C TRP A 289 -8.53 0.44 -18.73
N VAL A 290 -7.72 0.29 -17.68
CA VAL A 290 -6.29 0.57 -17.68
C VAL A 290 -5.50 -0.70 -17.34
N PRO A 291 -4.20 -0.78 -17.67
CA PRO A 291 -3.36 -1.92 -17.31
C PRO A 291 -3.48 -2.37 -15.85
N LYS A 292 -3.68 -1.42 -14.92
CA LYS A 292 -3.87 -1.71 -13.49
C LYS A 292 -5.14 -2.52 -13.18
N CYS A 293 -6.19 -2.45 -14.00
CA CYS A 293 -7.36 -3.31 -13.89
C CYS A 293 -6.99 -4.79 -14.10
N HIS A 294 -6.13 -5.08 -15.08
CA HIS A 294 -5.59 -6.42 -15.26
C HIS A 294 -4.68 -6.82 -14.07
N LEU A 295 -3.80 -5.92 -13.63
CA LEU A 295 -2.91 -6.19 -12.50
C LEU A 295 -3.66 -6.48 -11.20
N ALA A 296 -4.85 -5.89 -10.99
CA ALA A 296 -5.71 -6.17 -9.84
C ALA A 296 -6.18 -7.63 -9.75
N LEU A 297 -6.12 -8.40 -10.83
CA LEU A 297 -6.50 -9.82 -10.83
C LEU A 297 -5.38 -10.75 -10.29
N HIS A 298 -4.17 -10.22 -10.09
CA HIS A 298 -3.03 -10.99 -9.57
C HIS A 298 -2.96 -11.10 -8.04
N PRO A 299 -3.25 -10.05 -7.25
CA PRO A 299 -3.24 -10.14 -5.79
C PRO A 299 -3.94 -11.39 -5.20
N PRO A 300 -5.12 -11.84 -5.67
CA PRO A 300 -5.72 -13.08 -5.15
C PRO A 300 -4.88 -14.33 -5.43
N LEU A 301 -4.31 -14.44 -6.64
CA LEU A 301 -3.43 -15.53 -7.06
C LEU A 301 -2.13 -15.56 -6.24
N GLN A 302 -1.57 -14.39 -5.97
CA GLN A 302 -0.36 -14.22 -5.16
C GLN A 302 -0.64 -14.49 -3.69
N PHE A 303 -1.79 -14.05 -3.18
CA PHE A 303 -2.21 -14.36 -1.82
C PHE A 303 -2.33 -15.87 -1.60
N HIS A 304 -2.90 -16.60 -2.57
CA HIS A 304 -2.95 -18.05 -2.54
C HIS A 304 -1.57 -18.72 -2.65
N ALA A 305 -0.71 -18.26 -3.56
CA ALA A 305 0.62 -18.86 -3.78
C ALA A 305 1.59 -18.62 -2.61
N HIS A 306 1.41 -17.51 -1.88
CA HIS A 306 2.24 -17.11 -0.75
C HIS A 306 1.59 -17.43 0.61
N ASP A 307 0.79 -18.49 0.69
CA ASP A 307 0.07 -18.92 1.90
C ASP A 307 0.99 -19.05 3.13
N ALA A 308 2.27 -19.42 2.92
CA ALA A 308 3.29 -19.46 3.98
C ALA A 308 3.52 -18.11 4.71
N HIS A 309 3.18 -16.98 4.10
CA HIS A 309 3.29 -15.64 4.68
C HIS A 309 1.94 -15.09 5.22
N GLY A 310 0.82 -15.71 4.84
CA GLY A 310 -0.52 -15.35 5.33
C GLY A 310 -1.00 -13.94 5.02
N CYS A 311 -0.29 -13.16 4.17
CA CYS A 311 -0.67 -11.79 3.85
C CYS A 311 -0.11 -11.29 2.51
N LEU A 312 -0.70 -10.21 2.00
CA LEU A 312 -0.15 -9.42 0.89
C LEU A 312 0.67 -8.25 1.42
N LEU A 313 1.94 -8.19 1.04
CA LEU A 313 2.79 -7.05 1.36
C LEU A 313 2.39 -5.82 0.53
N SER A 314 2.72 -4.63 1.02
CA SER A 314 2.50 -3.37 0.32
C SER A 314 3.70 -2.43 0.42
N CYS A 315 3.82 -1.47 -0.50
CA CYS A 315 4.91 -0.51 -0.47
C CYS A 315 4.65 0.70 0.44
N TYR A 316 3.61 0.72 1.28
CA TYR A 316 3.36 1.82 2.22
C TYR A 316 4.60 2.22 3.04
N PRO A 317 5.38 1.28 3.62
CA PRO A 317 6.59 1.63 4.35
C PRO A 317 7.66 2.29 3.46
N ARG A 318 7.82 1.82 2.22
CA ARG A 318 8.77 2.41 1.27
C ARG A 318 8.40 3.83 0.90
N GLU A 319 7.11 4.09 0.64
CA GLU A 319 6.67 5.44 0.30
C GLU A 319 6.84 6.43 1.46
N ARG A 320 6.66 5.96 2.71
CA ARG A 320 7.00 6.77 3.89
C ARG A 320 8.51 7.06 3.97
N LYS A 321 9.36 6.07 3.67
CA LYS A 321 10.83 6.27 3.63
C LYS A 321 11.26 7.22 2.50
N HIS A 322 10.61 7.17 1.34
CA HIS A 322 10.89 8.10 0.24
C HIS A 322 10.69 9.57 0.63
N LYS A 323 9.74 9.89 1.52
CA LYS A 323 9.56 11.25 2.04
C LYS A 323 10.79 11.75 2.79
N ILE A 324 11.49 10.87 3.51
CA ILE A 324 12.72 11.22 4.23
C ILE A 324 13.83 11.54 3.24
N ILE A 325 14.01 10.68 2.23
CA ILE A 325 14.99 10.88 1.16
C ILE A 325 14.73 12.20 0.44
N LYS A 326 13.48 12.45 0.02
CA LYS A 326 13.08 13.71 -0.62
C LYS A 326 13.37 14.92 0.27
N LYS A 327 13.04 14.84 1.56
CA LYS A 327 13.31 15.93 2.52
C LYS A 327 14.81 16.23 2.62
N ILE A 328 15.67 15.22 2.70
CA ILE A 328 17.12 15.41 2.77
C ILE A 328 17.62 16.00 1.45
N ALA A 329 17.26 15.38 0.32
CA ALA A 329 17.67 15.82 -1.02
C ALA A 329 17.28 17.28 -1.31
N SER A 330 16.07 17.70 -0.94
CA SER A 330 15.61 19.09 -1.15
C SER A 330 16.37 20.14 -0.32
N ASN A 331 17.11 19.74 0.71
CA ASN A 331 17.87 20.65 1.58
C ASN A 331 19.37 20.69 1.23
N ILE A 332 19.84 19.84 0.32
CA ILE A 332 21.23 19.83 -0.12
C ILE A 332 21.41 20.82 -1.26
N ALA A 333 22.20 21.86 -1.04
CA ALA A 333 22.51 22.88 -2.05
C ALA A 333 23.66 22.47 -2.98
N ASP A 334 24.52 21.54 -2.56
CA ASP A 334 25.64 21.03 -3.37
C ASP A 334 25.21 19.82 -4.20
N THR A 335 25.07 20.02 -5.51
CA THR A 335 24.71 18.99 -6.50
C THR A 335 25.92 18.35 -7.18
N SER A 336 27.12 18.45 -6.59
CA SER A 336 28.33 17.80 -7.10
C SER A 336 28.20 16.28 -7.20
N ARG A 337 29.20 15.60 -7.79
CA ARG A 337 29.26 14.12 -7.99
C ARG A 337 29.15 13.28 -6.70
N ALA A 338 29.06 13.91 -5.53
CA ALA A 338 28.88 13.26 -4.23
C ALA A 338 27.43 13.38 -3.71
N PHE A 339 26.51 13.99 -4.46
CA PHE A 339 25.12 14.24 -4.04
C PHE A 339 24.40 12.96 -3.60
N GLU A 340 24.44 11.90 -4.42
CA GLU A 340 23.77 10.64 -4.10
C GLU A 340 24.38 9.98 -2.86
N ARG A 341 25.70 10.03 -2.72
CA ARG A 341 26.40 9.49 -1.55
C ARG A 341 26.03 10.26 -0.27
N SER A 342 26.01 11.58 -0.32
CA SER A 342 25.65 12.45 0.79
C SER A 342 24.23 12.16 1.29
N ILE A 343 23.26 12.03 0.37
CA ILE A 343 21.89 11.65 0.71
C ILE A 343 21.86 10.28 1.40
N LEU A 344 22.56 9.29 0.85
CA LEU A 344 22.57 7.93 1.41
C LEU A 344 23.23 7.89 2.79
N ASP A 345 24.31 8.64 3.01
CA ASP A 345 24.98 8.73 4.30
C ASP A 345 24.06 9.34 5.36
N ASP A 346 23.36 10.44 5.05
CA ASP A 346 22.37 11.06 5.95
C ASP A 346 21.18 10.15 6.26
N VAL A 347 20.65 9.46 5.24
CA VAL A 347 19.57 8.48 5.41
C VAL A 347 20.03 7.33 6.30
N LEU A 348 21.23 6.81 6.07
CA LEU A 348 21.80 5.71 6.84
C LEU A 348 22.05 6.13 8.29
N TYR A 349 22.61 7.32 8.51
CA TYR A 349 22.84 7.87 9.85
C TYR A 349 21.52 8.00 10.63
N GLY A 350 20.48 8.55 10.00
CA GLY A 350 19.15 8.62 10.61
C GLY A 350 18.55 7.25 10.93
N GLN A 351 18.71 6.26 10.03
CA GLN A 351 18.23 4.89 10.25
C GLN A 351 18.98 4.19 11.38
N LEU A 352 20.31 4.32 11.47
CA LEU A 352 21.12 3.76 12.54
C LEU A 352 20.78 4.39 13.89
N GLY A 353 20.58 5.71 13.94
CA GLY A 353 20.14 6.41 15.15
C GLY A 353 18.76 5.92 15.62
N ASN A 354 17.84 5.71 14.68
CA ASN A 354 16.54 5.10 14.98
C ASN A 354 16.69 3.67 15.52
N LEU A 355 17.48 2.81 14.89
CA LEU A 355 17.71 1.43 15.35
C LEU A 355 18.37 1.36 16.73
N ALA A 356 19.21 2.34 17.09
CA ALA A 356 19.79 2.43 18.43
C ALA A 356 18.78 2.84 19.51
N THR A 357 17.63 3.39 19.11
CA THR A 357 16.57 3.83 20.02
C THR A 357 15.63 2.67 20.34
N LYS A 358 15.58 2.23 21.60
CA LYS A 358 14.70 1.13 22.05
C LYS A 358 13.22 1.30 21.67
N ALA A 359 12.74 2.55 21.61
CA ALA A 359 11.37 2.89 21.22
C ALA A 359 11.06 2.65 19.72
N PHE A 360 12.09 2.51 18.87
CA PHE A 360 11.92 2.35 17.42
C PHE A 360 11.99 0.87 16.97
N VAL A 361 12.54 -0.02 17.80
CA VAL A 361 12.55 -1.45 17.50
C VAL A 361 11.10 -1.96 17.58
N PRO A 362 10.55 -2.59 16.54
CA PRO A 362 9.18 -3.11 16.57
C PRO A 362 9.02 -4.06 17.76
N GLY A 363 8.33 -3.58 18.78
CA GLY A 363 7.93 -4.35 19.95
C GLY A 363 6.47 -4.06 20.22
N HIS A 364 5.75 -5.02 20.76
CA HIS A 364 4.35 -4.85 21.19
C HIS A 364 4.20 -3.89 22.40
N GLN A 365 5.21 -3.06 22.66
CA GLN A 365 5.30 -2.24 23.86
C GLN A 365 4.62 -0.91 23.62
N VAL A 366 3.55 -0.70 24.37
CA VAL A 366 2.84 0.57 24.47
C VAL A 366 3.73 1.59 25.15
N HIS A 367 3.97 2.73 24.51
CA HIS A 367 4.85 3.78 25.04
C HIS A 367 4.43 5.18 24.59
N LEU A 368 4.86 6.21 25.32
CA LEU A 368 4.67 7.60 24.93
C LEU A 368 5.66 8.00 23.83
N ILE A 369 5.20 8.79 22.86
CA ILE A 369 6.06 9.35 21.80
C ILE A 369 6.71 10.63 22.31
N GLN A 370 7.99 10.81 22.02
CA GLN A 370 8.74 12.01 22.39
C GLN A 370 8.18 13.27 21.72
N PRO A 371 8.18 14.44 22.40
CA PRO A 371 8.80 14.69 23.71
C PRO A 371 7.90 14.28 24.90
N VAL A 372 8.46 13.48 25.80
CA VAL A 372 7.82 13.10 27.07
C VAL A 372 8.22 14.09 28.17
N ARG A 373 7.25 14.61 28.91
CA ARG A 373 7.45 15.61 29.98
C ARG A 373 6.84 15.15 31.28
N SER A 374 7.35 15.64 32.41
CA SER A 374 6.65 15.46 33.70
C SER A 374 5.26 16.11 33.63
N ALA A 375 4.25 15.40 34.12
CA ALA A 375 2.89 15.93 34.14
C ALA A 375 2.79 17.17 35.06
N PRO A 376 1.93 18.15 34.74
CA PRO A 376 1.62 19.24 35.66
C PRO A 376 1.12 18.71 37.02
N ARG A 377 1.45 19.39 38.12
CA ARG A 377 1.13 18.92 39.49
C ARG A 377 -0.33 18.51 39.67
N ALA A 378 -1.27 19.29 39.15
CA ALA A 378 -2.70 18.98 39.24
C ALA A 378 -3.05 17.65 38.57
N LEU A 379 -2.51 17.40 37.37
CA LEU A 379 -2.73 16.14 36.65
C LEU A 379 -2.05 14.98 37.37
N GLN A 380 -0.84 15.19 37.88
CA GLN A 380 -0.10 14.18 38.65
C GLN A 380 -0.92 13.73 39.87
N THR A 381 -1.44 14.67 40.67
CA THR A 381 -2.26 14.35 41.85
C THR A 381 -3.50 13.53 41.49
N VAL A 382 -4.21 13.92 40.42
CA VAL A 382 -5.42 13.21 39.97
C VAL A 382 -5.09 11.80 39.50
N VAL A 383 -4.08 11.64 38.63
CA VAL A 383 -3.69 10.32 38.09
C VAL A 383 -3.19 9.39 39.20
N GLN A 384 -2.37 9.90 40.13
CA GLN A 384 -1.87 9.15 41.28
C GLN A 384 -3.01 8.69 42.20
N SER A 385 -4.02 9.54 42.41
CA SER A 385 -5.22 9.19 43.17
C SER A 385 -6.06 8.10 42.48
N VAL A 386 -6.29 8.25 41.16
CA VAL A 386 -7.10 7.30 40.37
C VAL A 386 -6.41 5.93 40.28
N LEU A 387 -5.10 5.91 40.03
CA LEU A 387 -4.32 4.67 39.89
C LEU A 387 -3.79 4.13 41.22
N ARG A 388 -4.04 4.84 42.35
CA ARG A 388 -3.57 4.49 43.69
C ARG A 388 -2.06 4.22 43.75
N THR A 389 -1.28 5.14 43.20
CA THR A 389 0.19 5.02 43.08
C THR A 389 0.88 6.32 43.48
N GLN A 390 2.15 6.23 43.89
CA GLN A 390 3.03 7.37 44.22
C GLN A 390 4.09 7.60 43.14
N GLU A 391 4.07 6.81 42.08
CA GLU A 391 5.05 6.92 40.99
C GLU A 391 4.95 8.25 40.25
N PRO A 392 6.07 8.77 39.70
CA PRO A 392 6.05 9.97 38.88
C PRO A 392 5.19 9.77 37.63
N VAL A 393 4.40 10.78 37.30
CA VAL A 393 3.52 10.77 36.12
C VAL A 393 4.17 11.58 35.01
N TYR A 394 4.32 10.96 33.85
CA TYR A 394 4.78 11.61 32.63
C TYR A 394 3.63 11.75 31.64
N THR A 395 3.69 12.74 30.76
CA THR A 395 2.68 13.00 29.73
C THR A 395 3.30 13.32 28.39
N ALA A 396 2.57 13.00 27.33
CA ALA A 396 2.89 13.34 25.95
C ALA A 396 1.60 13.60 25.16
N SER A 397 1.71 14.34 24.06
CA SER A 397 0.59 14.58 23.14
C SER A 397 0.26 13.37 22.28
N GLN A 398 1.15 12.36 22.21
CA GLN A 398 0.98 11.16 21.41
C GLN A 398 1.49 9.92 22.14
N ALA A 399 0.87 8.78 21.86
CA ALA A 399 1.31 7.47 22.34
C ALA A 399 1.23 6.41 21.23
N ILE A 400 2.11 5.42 21.29
CA ILE A 400 2.02 4.18 20.53
C ILE A 400 1.19 3.18 21.34
N HIS A 401 0.12 2.66 20.74
CA HIS A 401 -0.70 1.59 21.31
C HIS A 401 -0.20 0.18 20.88
N GLY A 402 -0.85 -0.88 21.36
CA GLY A 402 -0.39 -2.28 21.19
C GLY A 402 -0.36 -2.82 19.75
N GLY A 403 -1.06 -2.18 18.82
CA GLY A 403 -1.04 -2.49 17.38
C GLY A 403 -0.05 -1.63 16.58
N ASN A 404 0.84 -0.90 17.26
CA ASN A 404 1.95 -0.17 16.68
C ASN A 404 1.58 1.01 15.76
N PHE A 405 0.42 1.66 15.97
CA PHE A 405 0.14 2.99 15.43
C PHE A 405 0.17 4.10 16.49
N ALA A 406 0.36 5.34 16.04
CA ALA A 406 0.35 6.51 16.90
C ALA A 406 -1.08 7.05 17.06
N VAL A 407 -1.46 7.35 18.30
CA VAL A 407 -2.69 8.07 18.64
C VAL A 407 -2.31 9.41 19.24
N SER A 408 -2.98 10.47 18.80
CA SER A 408 -2.75 11.83 19.25
C SER A 408 -3.87 12.32 20.14
N ALA A 409 -3.54 13.26 21.02
CA ALA A 409 -4.54 14.07 21.70
C ALA A 409 -5.48 14.71 20.67
N LYS A 410 -6.78 14.71 20.98
CA LYS A 410 -7.93 15.16 20.17
C LYS A 410 -8.38 14.21 19.06
N ASP A 411 -7.68 13.11 18.80
CA ASP A 411 -8.19 12.07 17.90
C ASP A 411 -9.44 11.42 18.49
N VAL A 412 -10.31 10.88 17.63
CA VAL A 412 -11.36 9.95 18.05
C VAL A 412 -10.85 8.54 17.82
N ALA A 413 -11.00 7.68 18.82
CA ALA A 413 -10.49 6.32 18.78
C ALA A 413 -11.58 5.30 19.10
N VAL A 414 -11.44 4.12 18.47
CA VAL A 414 -12.18 2.91 18.83
C VAL A 414 -11.39 2.17 19.89
N LEU A 415 -12.08 1.68 20.92
CA LEU A 415 -11.48 0.85 21.95
C LEU A 415 -12.39 -0.32 22.32
N THR A 416 -11.78 -1.41 22.78
CA THR A 416 -12.50 -2.58 23.28
C THR A 416 -12.29 -2.68 24.78
N LEU A 417 -13.39 -2.61 25.53
CA LEU A 417 -13.41 -2.80 26.99
C LEU A 417 -14.36 -3.95 27.30
N GLU A 418 -13.88 -4.96 28.01
CA GLU A 418 -14.69 -6.12 28.41
C GLU A 418 -15.44 -6.80 27.25
N GLY A 419 -14.85 -6.78 26.04
CA GLY A 419 -15.44 -7.33 24.82
C GLY A 419 -16.45 -6.42 24.11
N VAL A 420 -16.73 -5.24 24.65
CA VAL A 420 -17.62 -4.23 24.05
C VAL A 420 -16.79 -3.17 23.34
N THR A 421 -17.21 -2.82 22.12
CA THR A 421 -16.59 -1.75 21.32
C THR A 421 -17.19 -0.40 21.72
N HIS A 422 -16.32 0.55 22.06
CA HIS A 422 -16.66 1.93 22.38
C HIS A 422 -15.95 2.89 21.43
N VAL A 423 -16.51 4.09 21.30
CA VAL A 423 -15.92 5.23 20.60
C VAL A 423 -15.72 6.35 21.61
N GLY A 424 -14.60 7.06 21.52
CA GLY A 424 -14.40 8.23 22.36
C GLY A 424 -13.29 9.13 21.88
N ARG A 425 -13.28 10.36 22.40
CA ARG A 425 -12.28 11.37 22.08
C ARG A 425 -11.10 11.29 23.04
N VAL A 426 -9.90 11.24 22.49
CA VAL A 426 -8.65 11.21 23.23
C VAL A 426 -8.36 12.60 23.79
N GLY A 427 -8.19 12.69 25.10
CA GLY A 427 -7.78 13.94 25.76
C GLY A 427 -6.26 14.09 25.84
N TYR A 428 -5.62 13.19 26.58
CA TYR A 428 -4.17 13.18 26.81
C TYR A 428 -3.67 11.76 27.13
N HIS A 429 -2.36 11.56 26.99
CA HIS A 429 -1.69 10.30 27.34
C HIS A 429 -0.77 10.51 28.54
N VAL A 430 -0.71 9.52 29.41
CA VAL A 430 0.20 9.50 30.56
C VAL A 430 0.93 8.17 30.69
N ALA A 431 2.14 8.20 31.23
CA ALA A 431 2.91 7.04 31.63
C ALA A 431 3.17 7.09 33.14
N VAL A 432 2.95 5.96 33.80
CA VAL A 432 3.19 5.76 35.22
C VAL A 432 3.88 4.41 35.37
N GLY A 433 5.14 4.44 35.81
CA GLY A 433 6.01 3.27 35.80
C GLY A 433 6.21 2.74 34.38
N GLU A 434 5.94 1.46 34.18
CA GLU A 434 6.01 0.80 32.86
C GLU A 434 4.67 0.82 32.10
N SER A 435 3.61 1.38 32.69
CA SER A 435 2.26 1.36 32.11
C SER A 435 1.91 2.70 31.46
N CYS A 436 1.30 2.62 30.28
CA CYS A 436 0.73 3.78 29.57
C CYS A 436 -0.79 3.78 29.63
N TRP A 437 -1.34 4.95 29.91
CA TRP A 437 -2.76 5.21 30.05
C TRP A 437 -3.20 6.37 29.16
N THR A 438 -4.45 6.34 28.72
CA THR A 438 -5.06 7.35 27.87
C THR A 438 -6.37 7.83 28.48
N HIS A 439 -6.53 9.15 28.57
CA HIS A 439 -7.80 9.76 28.94
C HIS A 439 -8.73 9.79 27.73
N ILE A 440 -9.93 9.25 27.88
CA ILE A 440 -10.94 9.18 26.82
C ILE A 440 -12.27 9.70 27.35
N THR A 441 -12.94 10.57 26.58
CA THR A 441 -14.35 10.88 26.80
C THR A 441 -15.21 10.03 25.87
N PHE A 442 -16.08 9.19 26.43
CA PHE A 442 -16.89 8.27 25.64
C PHE A 442 -17.99 9.00 24.88
N TRP A 443 -18.23 8.58 23.65
CA TRP A 443 -19.34 9.06 22.85
C TRP A 443 -20.41 7.97 22.76
N THR A 444 -21.67 8.34 22.98
CA THR A 444 -22.79 7.38 23.01
C THR A 444 -23.34 7.19 21.61
N HIS A 445 -23.42 5.95 21.14
CA HIS A 445 -24.04 5.65 19.84
C HIS A 445 -25.50 6.07 19.82
N VAL A 446 -25.94 6.75 18.76
CA VAL A 446 -27.34 7.19 18.58
C VAL A 446 -28.02 6.35 17.49
N HIS A 447 -27.54 6.45 16.25
CA HIS A 447 -27.97 5.62 15.12
C HIS A 447 -26.93 5.68 14.00
N GLY A 448 -26.81 4.63 13.19
CA GLY A 448 -25.86 4.61 12.06
C GLY A 448 -24.45 5.00 12.49
N CYS A 449 -23.91 6.07 11.90
CA CYS A 449 -22.60 6.65 12.23
C CYS A 449 -22.67 7.87 13.18
N VAL A 450 -23.81 8.15 13.80
CA VAL A 450 -24.03 9.31 14.68
C VAL A 450 -23.81 8.93 16.14
N TYR A 451 -23.03 9.75 16.82
CA TYR A 451 -22.67 9.61 18.23
C TYR A 451 -22.94 10.91 18.98
N ARG A 452 -23.44 10.80 20.20
CA ARG A 452 -23.61 11.92 21.13
C ARG A 452 -22.34 12.15 21.92
N ILE A 453 -21.87 13.39 21.93
CA ILE A 453 -20.66 13.80 22.64
C ILE A 453 -20.97 13.86 24.14
N SER A 454 -20.06 13.31 24.94
CA SER A 454 -20.05 13.45 26.40
C SER A 454 -18.74 14.09 26.86
N ASP A 455 -18.81 14.76 27.99
CA ASP A 455 -17.65 15.29 28.71
C ASP A 455 -17.16 14.33 29.82
N GLU A 456 -17.86 13.21 30.02
CA GLU A 456 -17.47 12.18 30.99
C GLU A 456 -16.20 11.45 30.54
N GLY A 457 -15.08 11.80 31.17
CA GLY A 457 -13.76 11.27 30.90
C GLY A 457 -13.38 10.12 31.83
N VAL A 458 -12.79 9.08 31.26
CA VAL A 458 -12.18 7.98 32.01
C VAL A 458 -10.73 7.79 31.61
N LEU A 459 -9.96 7.18 32.50
CA LEU A 459 -8.59 6.76 32.21
C LEU A 459 -8.59 5.26 31.87
N VAL A 460 -8.19 4.92 30.64
CA VAL A 460 -8.09 3.52 30.18
C VAL A 460 -6.65 3.17 29.88
N LYS A 461 -6.30 1.88 29.92
CA LYS A 461 -4.99 1.44 29.44
C LYS A 461 -4.88 1.75 27.94
N THR A 462 -3.76 2.34 27.52
CA THR A 462 -3.55 2.70 26.11
C THR A 462 -3.58 1.47 25.19
N SER A 463 -3.30 0.27 25.72
CA SER A 463 -3.44 -1.00 25.01
C SER A 463 -4.88 -1.35 24.59
N CYS A 464 -5.90 -0.73 25.17
CA CYS A 464 -7.31 -0.97 24.82
C CYS A 464 -7.72 -0.29 23.49
N LEU A 465 -6.94 0.70 23.03
CA LEU A 465 -7.18 1.38 21.77
C LEU A 465 -6.95 0.43 20.59
N GLN A 466 -7.89 0.42 19.65
CA GLN A 466 -7.92 -0.47 18.49
C GLN A 466 -7.60 0.27 17.19
N ASP A 467 -8.14 1.47 17.00
CA ASP A 467 -7.89 2.30 15.82
C ASP A 467 -8.30 3.77 16.06
N THR A 468 -7.96 4.66 15.14
CA THR A 468 -8.44 6.05 15.09
C THR A 468 -9.51 6.23 14.00
N CYS A 469 -10.44 7.15 14.21
CA CYS A 469 -11.58 7.40 13.32
C CYS A 469 -11.56 8.82 12.75
N PRO A 470 -11.84 8.99 11.44
CA PRO A 470 -12.32 10.26 10.92
C PRO A 470 -13.65 10.63 11.59
N PHE A 471 -13.83 11.91 11.91
CA PHE A 471 -15.06 12.39 12.53
C PHE A 471 -15.35 13.85 12.19
N SER A 472 -16.61 14.25 12.27
CA SER A 472 -17.08 15.63 12.20
C SER A 472 -18.04 15.90 13.35
N VAL A 473 -17.93 17.06 13.98
CA VAL A 473 -18.76 17.47 15.13
C VAL A 473 -19.77 18.51 14.67
N GLN A 474 -21.02 18.33 15.06
CA GLN A 474 -22.10 19.28 14.83
C GLN A 474 -22.96 19.43 16.10
N GLY A 475 -22.74 20.51 16.85
CA GLY A 475 -23.44 20.75 18.11
C GLY A 475 -23.07 19.71 19.17
N SER A 476 -24.07 19.03 19.72
CA SER A 476 -23.91 17.96 20.72
C SER A 476 -23.63 16.58 20.13
N ASP A 477 -23.72 16.44 18.81
CA ASP A 477 -23.58 15.17 18.12
C ASP A 477 -22.37 15.20 17.18
N ALA A 478 -21.88 14.02 16.81
CA ALA A 478 -20.77 13.82 15.90
C ALA A 478 -21.06 12.68 14.95
N ILE A 479 -20.62 12.83 13.70
CA ILE A 479 -20.54 11.74 12.74
C ILE A 479 -19.16 11.11 12.88
N VAL A 480 -19.12 9.83 13.22
CA VAL A 480 -17.88 9.05 13.35
C VAL A 480 -17.85 7.97 12.29
N VAL A 481 -16.76 7.95 11.54
CA VAL A 481 -16.52 6.95 10.51
C VAL A 481 -15.65 5.86 11.12
N LEU A 482 -16.25 4.70 11.40
CA LEU A 482 -15.56 3.57 11.99
C LEU A 482 -14.57 2.94 10.99
N PRO A 483 -13.44 2.38 11.47
CA PRO A 483 -12.49 1.67 10.62
C PRO A 483 -13.07 0.32 10.16
N SER A 484 -12.68 -0.10 8.96
CA SER A 484 -13.07 -1.38 8.34
C SER A 484 -12.53 -2.62 9.05
#